data_AF-A0A7Y3GI81-F1
#
_entry.id   AF-A0A7Y3GI81-F1
#
_cell.length_a   1.000
_cell.length_b   1.000
_cell.length_c   1.000
_cell.angle_alpha   90.00
_cell.angle_beta   90.00
_cell.angle_gamma   90.00
#
_symmetry.space_group_name_H-M   'P 1'
#
loop_
_entity.id
_entity.type
_entity.pdbx_description
1 polymer ?
#
loop_
_entity_poly.entity_id
_entity_poly.type
_entity_poly.pdbx_seq_one_letter_code
_entity_poly.pdbx_strand_id
1 'polypeptide(L)' 'MLVERAIAPSRQRAQAMIMAGKILVNNLPVDKAGHLISKNDSIVVKGKDIPFVSRGGLKLEAALQALELNLDGLICLD' A
#
# COMPACT_ATOMS: atom_id res chain seq x y z
N MET A 1 -10.89 4.54 -10.05
CA MET A 1 -10.32 3.30 -10.63
C MET A 1 -9.59 2.38 -9.63
N LEU A 2 -8.42 2.72 -9.04
CA LEU A 2 -7.71 1.75 -8.17
C LEU A 2 -8.51 1.29 -6.95
N VAL A 3 -9.21 2.22 -6.31
CA VAL A 3 -10.11 1.91 -5.18
C VAL A 3 -11.35 1.15 -5.65
N GLU A 4 -11.96 1.59 -6.75
CA GLU A 4 -13.14 0.93 -7.35
C GLU A 4 -12.87 -0.52 -7.77
N ARG A 5 -11.63 -0.84 -8.17
CA ARG A 5 -11.19 -2.20 -8.51
C ARG A 5 -10.69 -3.01 -7.31
N ALA A 6 -10.86 -2.49 -6.08
CA ALA A 6 -10.35 -3.08 -4.84
C ALA A 6 -8.82 -3.35 -4.83
N ILE A 7 -8.05 -2.66 -5.67
CA ILE A 7 -6.59 -2.76 -5.73
C ILE A 7 -5.94 -2.01 -4.56
N ALA A 8 -6.58 -0.91 -4.14
CA ALA A 8 -6.16 -0.12 -2.99
C ALA A 8 -7.36 0.15 -2.07
N PRO A 9 -7.19 0.10 -0.74
CA PRO A 9 -8.29 0.27 0.22
C PRO A 9 -8.80 1.72 0.32
N SER A 10 -7.98 2.70 -0.07
CA SER A 10 -8.34 4.12 -0.02
C SER A 10 -7.67 4.93 -1.11
N ARG A 11 -8.15 6.14 -1.37
CA ARG A 11 -7.55 7.06 -2.36
C ARG A 11 -6.14 7.44 -1.96
N GLN A 12 -5.90 7.74 -0.68
CA GLN A 12 -4.58 8.05 -0.16
C GLN A 12 -3.62 6.87 -0.35
N ARG A 13 -4.09 5.64 -0.12
CA ARG A 13 -3.25 4.45 -0.33
C ARG A 13 -2.94 4.24 -1.81
N ALA A 14 -3.92 4.41 -2.68
CA ALA A 14 -3.73 4.34 -4.12
C ALA A 14 -2.66 5.33 -4.59
N GLN A 15 -2.70 6.57 -4.12
CA GLN A 15 -1.68 7.58 -4.41
C GLN A 15 -0.30 7.15 -3.93
N ALA A 16 -0.18 6.66 -2.70
CA ALA A 16 1.09 6.17 -2.16
C ALA A 16 1.66 5.00 -2.97
N MET A 17 0.82 4.07 -3.44
CA MET A 17 1.26 2.95 -4.28
C MET A 17 1.78 3.44 -5.64
N ILE A 18 1.12 4.43 -6.26
CA ILE A 18 1.57 5.05 -7.52
C ILE A 18 2.91 5.75 -7.31
N MET A 19 3.01 6.62 -6.30
CA MET A 19 4.24 7.36 -5.99
C MET A 19 5.41 6.43 -5.62
N ALA A 20 5.12 5.27 -5.03
CA ALA A 20 6.12 4.24 -4.74
C ALA A 20 6.52 3.40 -5.98
N GLY A 21 6.00 3.72 -7.17
CA GLY A 21 6.27 2.97 -8.41
C GLY A 21 5.70 1.56 -8.42
N LYS A 22 4.73 1.26 -7.55
CA LYS A 22 4.13 -0.07 -7.43
C LYS A 22 3.03 -0.33 -8.46
N ILE A 23 2.58 0.67 -9.20
CA ILE A 23 1.51 0.51 -10.19
C ILE A 23 2.09 0.56 -11.60
N LEU A 24 1.81 -0.50 -12.36
CA LEU A 24 2.00 -0.55 -13.80
C LEU A 24 0.65 -0.43 -14.51
N VAL A 25 0.61 0.32 -15.59
CA VAL A 25 -0.52 0.37 -16.52
C VAL A 25 0.00 -0.07 -17.88
N ASN A 26 -0.58 -1.13 -18.46
CA ASN A 26 -0.11 -1.71 -19.73
C ASN A 26 1.40 -1.99 -19.74
N ASN A 27 1.90 -2.57 -18.65
CA ASN A 27 3.32 -2.87 -18.38
C ASN A 27 4.25 -1.66 -18.27
N LEU A 28 3.74 -0.43 -18.27
CA LEU A 28 4.53 0.79 -18.08
C LEU A 28 4.33 1.38 -16.68
N PRO A 29 5.39 1.87 -16.03
CA PRO A 29 5.27 2.53 -14.73
C PRO A 29 4.52 3.85 -14.85
N VAL A 30 3.63 4.10 -13.89
CA VAL A 30 2.93 5.37 -13.74
C VAL A 30 3.36 6.03 -12.44
N ASP A 31 3.74 7.30 -12.51
CA ASP A 31 4.30 8.09 -11.41
C ASP A 31 3.31 9.15 -10.87
N LYS A 32 2.22 9.42 -11.59
CA LYS A 32 1.21 10.44 -11.23
C LYS A 32 -0.16 9.81 -11.01
N ALA A 33 -0.76 10.15 -9.87
CA ALA A 33 -2.11 9.68 -9.53
C ALA A 33 -3.23 10.21 -10.43
N GLY A 34 -2.99 11.33 -11.12
CA GLY A 34 -3.91 11.91 -12.10
C GLY A 34 -3.75 11.37 -13.52
N HIS A 35 -2.93 10.34 -13.73
CA HIS A 35 -2.77 9.72 -15.05
C HIS A 35 -4.11 9.15 -15.52
N LEU A 36 -4.58 9.61 -16.68
CA LEU A 36 -5.81 9.15 -17.30
C LEU A 36 -5.62 7.72 -17.79
N ILE A 37 -6.52 6.84 -17.37
CA ILE A 37 -6.51 5.41 -17.70
C ILE A 37 -7.89 5.01 -18.19
N SER A 38 -7.92 4.17 -19.22
CA SER A 38 -9.11 3.58 -19.78
C SER A 38 -9.60 2.41 -18.91
N LYS A 39 -10.90 2.11 -18.97
CA LYS A 39 -11.46 0.90 -18.34
C LYS A 39 -10.84 -0.39 -18.89
N ASN A 40 -10.29 -0.38 -20.09
CA ASN A 40 -9.68 -1.57 -20.70
C ASN A 40 -8.19 -1.71 -20.38
N ASP A 41 -7.59 -0.72 -19.71
CA ASP A 41 -6.18 -0.81 -19.36
C ASP A 41 -5.94 -1.89 -18.32
N SER A 42 -4.88 -2.66 -18.56
CA SER A 42 -4.36 -3.66 -17.64
C SER A 42 -3.58 -2.96 -16.52
N ILE A 43 -3.91 -3.28 -15.27
CA ILE A 43 -3.22 -2.74 -14.10
C ILE A 43 -2.53 -3.88 -13.38
N VAL A 44 -1.24 -3.73 -13.12
CA VAL A 44 -0.45 -4.70 -12.35
C VAL A 44 0.16 -3.99 -11.14
N VAL A 45 0.05 -4.62 -9.96
CA VAL A 45 0.74 -4.18 -8.74
C VAL A 45 2.07 -4.90 -8.64
N LYS A 46 3.17 -4.14 -8.62
CA LYS A 46 4.52 -4.66 -8.39
C LYS A 46 4.75 -4.93 -6.90
N GLY A 47 5.17 -6.16 -6.62
CA GLY A 47 5.50 -6.60 -5.26
C GLY A 47 4.29 -6.64 -4.34
N LYS A 48 4.54 -6.92 -3.06
CA LYS A 48 3.49 -6.87 -2.05
C LYS A 48 3.34 -5.45 -1.52
N ASP A 49 2.09 -5.09 -1.26
CA ASP A 49 1.83 -3.89 -0.50
C ASP A 49 2.08 -4.12 0.99
N ILE A 50 2.51 -3.08 1.71
CA ILE A 50 2.73 -3.21 3.16
C ILE A 50 1.40 -2.95 3.87
N PRO A 51 1.05 -3.68 4.94
CA PRO A 51 -0.27 -3.52 5.58
C PRO A 51 -0.41 -2.19 6.34
N PHE A 52 0.68 -1.43 6.50
CA PHE A 52 0.74 -0.21 7.29
C PHE A 52 0.80 1.06 6.43
N VAL A 53 0.43 2.20 7.04
CA VAL A 53 0.45 3.52 6.40
C VAL A 53 1.86 4.02 6.06
N SER A 54 2.89 3.51 6.74
CA SER A 54 4.29 3.86 6.51
C SER A 54 5.21 2.66 6.75
N ARG A 55 6.50 2.78 6.39
CA ARG A 55 7.52 1.78 6.74
C ARG A 55 7.78 1.69 8.25
N GLY A 56 7.29 2.64 9.06
CA GLY A 56 7.40 2.59 10.53
C GLY A 56 6.67 1.38 11.11
N GLY A 57 5.49 1.03 10.58
CA GLY A 57 4.74 -0.14 11.01
C GLY A 57 5.50 -1.45 10.82
N LEU A 58 6.29 -1.60 9.75
CA LEU A 58 7.13 -2.78 9.54
C LEU A 58 8.22 -2.91 10.61
N LYS A 59 8.77 -1.78 11.07
CA LYS A 59 9.79 -1.79 12.12
C LYS A 59 9.19 -2.18 13.46
N LEU A 60 8.02 -1.62 13.78
CA LEU A 60 7.30 -1.97 15.00
C LEU A 60 6.87 -3.42 14.99
N GLU A 61 6.28 -3.92 13.90
CA GLU A 61 5.92 -5.34 13.73
C GLU A 61 7.13 -6.26 13.94
N ALA A 62 8.28 -5.95 13.32
CA ALA A 62 9.49 -6.72 13.51
C ALA A 62 9.98 -6.70 14.98
N ALA A 63 9.89 -5.56 15.66
CA ALA A 63 10.26 -5.44 17.06
C ALA A 63 9.32 -6.24 17.98
N LEU A 64 8.01 -6.19 17.75
CA LEU A 64 7.02 -6.95 18.51
C LEU A 64 7.24 -8.46 18.35
N GLN A 65 7.55 -8.92 17.14
CA GLN A 65 7.88 -10.33 16.87
C GLN A 65 9.20 -10.75 17.55
N ALA A 66 10.25 -9.95 17.41
CA ALA A 66 11.57 -10.27 17.97
C ALA A 66 11.59 -10.26 19.51
N LEU A 67 10.74 -9.45 20.14
CA LEU A 67 10.59 -9.35 21.59
C LEU A 67 9.47 -10.24 22.14
N GLU A 68 8.79 -11.01 21.28
CA GLU A 68 7.66 -11.88 21.62
C GLU A 68 6.55 -11.15 22.42
N LEU A 69 6.26 -9.90 22.05
CA LEU A 69 5.27 -9.08 22.73
C LEU A 69 3.87 -9.31 22.16
N ASN A 70 2.94 -9.76 23.00
CA ASN A 70 1.50 -9.71 22.70
C ASN A 70 0.90 -8.42 23.26
N LEU A 71 0.28 -7.61 22.39
CA LEU A 71 -0.37 -6.35 22.76
C LEU A 71 -1.89 -6.48 22.96
N ASP A 72 -2.45 -7.68 22.81
CA ASP A 72 -3.88 -7.93 22.96
C ASP A 72 -4.38 -7.49 24.35
N GLY A 73 -5.38 -6.60 24.36
CA GLY A 73 -6.00 -6.10 25.59
C GLY A 73 -5.18 -5.05 26.36
N LEU A 74 -4.05 -4.60 25.82
CA LEU A 74 -3.21 -3.57 26.44
C LEU A 74 -3.61 -2.17 25.99
N ILE A 75 -3.48 -1.20 26.91
CA ILE A 75 -3.54 0.22 26.58
C ILE A 75 -2.17 0.61 26.01
N CYS A 76 -2.16 1.07 24.76
CA CYS A 76 -0.96 1.49 24.05
C CYS A 76 -0.99 3.00 23.76
N LEU A 77 0.18 3.62 23.64
CA LEU A 77 0.36 5.02 23.25
C LEU A 77 1.39 5.08 22.11
N ASP A 78 1.11 5.89 21.08
CA ASP A 78 1.99 6.22 19.96
C ASP A 78 2.25 7.73 19.95
#